data_AF-A0A174QIV2-F1
#
_entry.id   AF-A0A174QIV2-F1
#
_cell.length_a   1.000
_cell.length_b   1.000
_cell.length_c   1.000
_cell.angle_alpha   90.00
_cell.angle_beta   90.00
_cell.angle_gamma   90.00
#
_symmetry.space_group_name_H-M   'P 1'
#
loop_
_entity.id
_entity.type
_entity.pdbx_description
1 polymer ?
#
loop_
_entity_poly.entity_id
_entity_poly.type
_entity_poly.pdbx_seq_one_letter_code
_entity_poly.pdbx_strand_id
1 'polypeptide(L)'
;MERKSRQQEINEALMAADMASMSLQKAEEQLQKASSWGIWDMLGGGFFSTMFKHNRMDEAQAAMNEARGHLRRLKKELLDVNLTGDLKMDVGSFLTFADYFFDGVIADWMVQSKIGDALNQVREARRQVGCIRKRLQEMRQTLEAEREGR
;
A
#
# COMPACT_ATOMS: atom_id res chain seq x y z
N MET A 1 12.29 -12.24 25.83
CA MET A 1 11.96 -11.90 24.43
C MET A 1 13.23 -12.05 23.62
N GLU A 2 13.26 -12.96 22.65
CA GLU A 2 14.37 -13.07 21.69
C GLU A 2 14.44 -11.80 20.84
N ARG A 3 15.60 -11.16 20.78
CA ARG A 3 15.86 -10.10 19.79
C ARG A 3 16.04 -10.79 18.45
N LYS A 4 15.21 -10.46 17.45
CA LYS A 4 15.41 -10.93 16.08
C LYS A 4 16.75 -10.42 15.56
N SER A 5 17.36 -11.18 14.64
CA SER A 5 18.55 -10.66 13.96
C SER A 5 18.15 -9.51 13.04
N ARG A 6 19.01 -8.49 12.91
CA ARG A 6 18.77 -7.36 12.00
C ARG A 6 18.42 -7.78 10.56
N GLN A 7 19.03 -8.88 10.10
CA GLN A 7 18.73 -9.47 8.79
C GLN A 7 17.30 -10.00 8.72
N GLN A 8 16.81 -10.62 9.78
CA GLN A 8 15.45 -11.14 9.86
C GLN A 8 14.43 -9.99 9.84
N GLU A 9 14.67 -8.91 10.61
CA GLU A 9 13.80 -7.72 10.61
C GLU A 9 13.70 -7.10 9.21
N ILE A 10 14.82 -6.96 8.51
CA ILE A 10 14.83 -6.43 7.13
C ILE A 10 14.09 -7.36 6.17
N ASN A 11 14.25 -8.68 6.30
CA ASN A 11 13.54 -9.64 5.47
C ASN A 11 12.02 -9.61 5.72
N GLU A 12 11.59 -9.48 6.96
CA GLU A 12 10.17 -9.34 7.31
C GLU A 12 9.58 -8.04 6.75
N ALA A 13 10.33 -6.93 6.85
CA ALA A 13 9.93 -5.65 6.26
C ALA A 13 9.87 -5.72 4.71
N LEU A 14 10.81 -6.42 4.06
CA LEU A 14 10.77 -6.65 2.61
C LEU A 14 9.56 -7.47 2.19
N MET A 15 9.28 -8.58 2.90
CA MET A 15 8.08 -9.38 2.65
C MET A 15 6.81 -8.56 2.83
N ALA A 16 6.74 -7.74 3.88
CA ALA A 16 5.59 -6.85 4.09
C ALA A 16 5.46 -5.80 2.99
N ALA A 17 6.58 -5.27 2.48
CA ALA A 17 6.59 -4.31 1.36
C ALA A 17 6.12 -4.96 0.06
N ASP A 18 6.55 -6.19 -0.23
CA ASP A 18 6.09 -6.95 -1.40
C ASP A 18 4.57 -7.20 -1.33
N MET A 19 4.07 -7.66 -0.18
CA MET A 19 2.63 -7.88 0.03
C MET A 19 1.81 -6.59 -0.08
N ALA A 20 2.31 -5.48 0.48
CA ALA A 20 1.68 -4.17 0.35
C ALA A 20 1.65 -3.71 -1.11
N SER A 21 2.74 -3.88 -1.86
CA SER A 21 2.81 -3.52 -3.28
C SER A 21 1.81 -4.32 -4.12
N MET A 22 1.72 -5.65 -3.91
CA MET A 22 0.79 -6.51 -4.65
C MET A 22 -0.67 -6.17 -4.36
N SER A 23 -1.02 -6.00 -3.09
CA SER A 23 -2.39 -5.65 -2.69
C SER A 23 -2.80 -4.25 -3.16
N LEU A 24 -1.88 -3.27 -3.13
CA LEU A 24 -2.12 -1.95 -3.69
C LEU A 24 -2.31 -1.98 -5.21
N GLN A 25 -1.56 -2.81 -5.93
CA GLN A 25 -1.78 -3.00 -7.36
C GLN A 25 -3.19 -3.56 -7.64
N LYS A 26 -3.60 -4.59 -6.89
CA LYS A 26 -4.96 -5.15 -6.99
C LYS A 26 -6.03 -4.10 -6.68
N ALA A 27 -5.81 -3.29 -5.65
CA ALA A 27 -6.71 -2.19 -5.30
C ALA A 27 -6.81 -1.15 -6.43
N GLU A 28 -5.69 -0.79 -7.05
CA GLU A 28 -5.66 0.12 -8.20
C GLU A 28 -6.49 -0.43 -9.37
N GLU A 29 -6.29 -1.70 -9.73
CA GLU A 29 -7.01 -2.36 -10.82
C GLU A 29 -8.52 -2.39 -10.56
N GLN A 30 -8.94 -2.68 -9.33
CA GLN A 30 -10.36 -2.70 -8.98
C GLN A 30 -10.98 -1.31 -8.93
N LEU A 31 -10.26 -0.30 -8.42
CA LEU A 31 -10.71 1.09 -8.49
C LEU A 31 -10.84 1.59 -9.93
N GLN A 32 -9.92 1.24 -10.83
CA GLN A 32 -10.03 1.59 -12.26
C GLN A 32 -11.26 0.97 -12.91
N LYS A 33 -11.54 -0.31 -12.61
CA LYS A 33 -12.75 -0.99 -13.08
C LYS A 33 -14.01 -0.34 -12.52
N ALA A 34 -14.01 0.08 -11.25
CA ALA A 34 -15.15 0.76 -10.63
C ALA A 34 -15.35 2.19 -11.21
N SER A 35 -14.28 2.95 -11.40
CA SER A 35 -14.30 4.30 -11.98
C SER A 35 -14.85 4.31 -13.40
N SER A 36 -14.46 3.32 -14.21
CA SER A 36 -14.87 3.24 -15.61
C SER A 36 -16.37 2.98 -15.76
N TRP A 37 -17.01 2.28 -14.81
CA TRP A 37 -18.46 2.06 -14.79
C TRP A 37 -19.27 3.27 -14.33
N GLY A 38 -18.69 4.16 -13.51
CA GLY A 38 -19.33 5.41 -13.10
C GLY A 38 -19.50 6.43 -14.25
N ILE A 39 -18.62 6.39 -15.26
CA ILE A 39 -18.68 7.29 -16.44
C ILE A 39 -19.81 6.87 -17.39
N TRP A 40 -20.14 5.58 -17.47
CA TRP A 40 -21.25 5.07 -18.28
C TRP A 40 -22.63 5.55 -17.79
N ASP A 41 -22.78 5.85 -16.49
CA ASP A 41 -24.03 6.40 -15.89
C ASP A 41 -24.33 7.83 -16.40
N MET A 42 -23.33 8.57 -16.87
CA MET A 42 -23.48 9.98 -17.33
C MET A 42 -23.59 10.15 -18.85
N LEU A 43 -23.35 9.11 -19.67
CA LEU A 43 -23.23 9.26 -21.13
C LEU A 43 -24.35 8.63 -21.97
N GLY A 44 -25.28 7.86 -21.41
CA GLY A 44 -26.33 7.26 -22.23
C GLY A 44 -27.46 6.67 -21.40
N GLY A 45 -28.58 7.37 -21.38
CA GLY A 45 -29.74 7.06 -20.54
C GLY A 45 -30.26 5.63 -20.65
N GLY A 46 -30.75 5.14 -19.51
CA GLY A 46 -31.68 4.04 -19.40
C GLY A 46 -31.07 2.63 -19.50
N PHE A 47 -31.34 1.83 -18.46
CA PHE A 47 -31.51 0.38 -18.52
C PHE A 47 -30.33 -0.59 -18.22
N PHE A 48 -29.14 -0.14 -17.78
CA PHE A 48 -28.08 -1.10 -17.41
C PHE A 48 -28.12 -1.53 -15.93
N SER A 49 -28.90 -2.59 -15.69
CA SER A 49 -28.90 -3.56 -14.59
C SER A 49 -28.31 -3.15 -13.22
N THR A 50 -29.20 -2.88 -12.27
CA THR A 50 -28.95 -2.66 -10.85
C THR A 50 -28.21 -3.82 -10.14
N MET A 51 -28.13 -5.03 -10.71
CA MET A 51 -27.49 -6.20 -10.06
C MET A 51 -25.96 -6.32 -10.27
N PHE A 52 -25.40 -5.90 -11.41
CA PHE A 52 -23.95 -5.98 -11.65
C PHE A 52 -23.16 -4.83 -11.00
N LYS A 53 -23.86 -3.81 -10.48
CA LYS A 53 -23.29 -2.57 -9.94
C LYS A 53 -22.77 -2.71 -8.50
N HIS A 54 -23.27 -3.68 -7.72
CA HIS A 54 -22.83 -3.90 -6.33
C HIS A 54 -21.44 -4.56 -6.26
N ASN A 55 -21.24 -5.64 -7.04
CA ASN A 55 -20.03 -6.47 -6.93
C ASN A 55 -18.71 -5.71 -7.15
N ARG A 56 -18.66 -4.73 -8.07
CA ARG A 56 -17.40 -4.02 -8.38
C ARG A 56 -16.97 -3.04 -7.29
N MET A 57 -17.93 -2.37 -6.65
CA MET A 57 -17.65 -1.48 -5.53
C MET A 57 -17.25 -2.29 -4.30
N ASP A 58 -17.93 -3.42 -4.06
CA ASP A 58 -17.58 -4.35 -2.99
C ASP A 58 -16.19 -4.97 -3.22
N GLU A 59 -15.85 -5.36 -4.45
CA GLU A 59 -14.53 -5.87 -4.83
C GLU A 59 -13.43 -4.81 -4.64
N ALA A 60 -13.69 -3.55 -5.03
CA ALA A 60 -12.78 -2.44 -4.80
C ALA A 60 -12.59 -2.19 -3.30
N GLN A 61 -13.66 -2.20 -2.51
CA GLN A 61 -13.59 -2.03 -1.07
C GLN A 61 -12.82 -3.18 -0.39
N ALA A 62 -13.04 -4.42 -0.81
CA ALA A 62 -12.30 -5.59 -0.32
C ALA A 62 -10.81 -5.50 -0.64
N ALA A 63 -10.45 -5.21 -1.90
CA ALA A 63 -9.05 -5.08 -2.32
C ALA A 63 -8.33 -3.94 -1.58
N MET A 64 -9.04 -2.85 -1.32
CA MET A 64 -8.49 -1.73 -0.57
C MET A 64 -8.33 -2.02 0.92
N ASN A 65 -9.25 -2.75 1.54
CA ASN A 65 -9.12 -3.20 2.92
C ASN A 65 -7.94 -4.17 3.08
N GLU A 66 -7.72 -5.04 2.09
CA GLU A 66 -6.54 -5.90 2.00
C GLU A 66 -5.25 -5.06 1.93
N ALA A 67 -5.20 -4.06 1.03
CA ALA A 67 -4.08 -3.13 0.94
C ALA A 67 -3.81 -2.37 2.24
N ARG A 68 -4.87 -1.92 2.93
CA ARG A 68 -4.78 -1.29 4.25
C ARG A 68 -4.13 -2.20 5.28
N GLY A 69 -4.53 -3.47 5.31
CA GLY A 69 -3.96 -4.47 6.21
C GLY A 69 -2.46 -4.69 5.98
N HIS A 70 -2.05 -4.83 4.71
CA HIS A 70 -0.64 -5.02 4.37
C HIS A 70 0.22 -3.79 4.59
N LEU A 71 -0.28 -2.58 4.30
CA LEU A 71 0.44 -1.35 4.61
C LEU A 71 0.60 -1.15 6.12
N ARG A 72 -0.41 -1.50 6.94
CA ARG A 72 -0.28 -1.48 8.41
C ARG A 72 0.77 -2.44 8.91
N ARG A 73 0.82 -3.65 8.31
CA ARG A 73 1.87 -4.61 8.61
C ARG A 73 3.24 -4.07 8.24
N LEU A 74 3.40 -3.52 7.03
CA LEU A 74 4.65 -2.87 6.62
C LEU A 74 5.08 -1.78 7.59
N LYS A 75 4.17 -0.88 7.98
CA LYS A 75 4.44 0.14 9.00
C LYS A 75 4.96 -0.49 10.29
N LYS A 76 4.34 -1.57 10.78
CA LYS A 76 4.81 -2.28 11.98
C LYS A 76 6.21 -2.87 11.80
N GLU A 77 6.46 -3.63 10.73
CA GLU A 77 7.77 -4.24 10.52
C GLU A 77 8.88 -3.17 10.36
N LEU A 78 8.58 -2.02 9.74
CA LEU A 78 9.53 -0.91 9.61
C LEU A 78 9.90 -0.27 10.95
N LEU A 79 9.00 -0.27 11.94
CA LEU A 79 9.29 0.21 13.29
C LEU A 79 10.23 -0.73 14.06
N ASP A 80 10.19 -2.02 13.71
CA ASP A 80 11.04 -3.05 14.31
C ASP A 80 12.45 -3.06 13.69
N VAL A 81 12.64 -2.51 12.48
CA VAL A 81 13.96 -2.38 11.86
C VAL A 81 14.75 -1.24 12.52
N ASN A 82 16.00 -1.50 12.93
CA ASN A 82 16.90 -0.45 13.43
C ASN A 82 17.46 0.42 12.27
N LEU A 83 16.72 1.47 11.91
CA LEU A 83 17.01 2.40 10.80
C LEU A 83 18.05 3.47 11.16
N THR A 84 18.90 3.84 10.21
CA THR A 84 19.94 4.89 10.36
C THR A 84 20.02 5.78 9.13
N GLY A 85 20.38 7.06 9.30
CA GLY A 85 20.62 8.00 8.20
C GLY A 85 19.38 8.29 7.35
N ASP A 86 19.56 8.39 6.03
CA ASP A 86 18.53 8.74 5.04
C ASP A 86 17.30 7.82 5.10
N LEU A 87 17.49 6.55 5.45
CA LEU A 87 16.39 5.61 5.56
C LEU A 87 15.42 5.94 6.69
N LYS A 88 15.92 6.49 7.80
CA LYS A 88 15.06 6.94 8.90
C LYS A 88 14.14 8.07 8.44
N MET A 89 14.63 8.93 7.53
CA MET A 89 13.84 10.00 6.93
C MET A 89 12.78 9.45 5.97
N ASP A 90 13.18 8.56 5.05
CA ASP A 90 12.25 7.90 4.11
C ASP A 90 11.12 7.15 4.84
N VAL A 91 11.46 6.39 5.90
CA VAL A 91 10.46 5.70 6.72
C VAL A 91 9.62 6.69 7.52
N GLY A 92 10.19 7.73 8.11
CA GLY A 92 9.42 8.75 8.83
C GLY A 92 8.38 9.44 7.95
N SER A 93 8.75 9.74 6.70
CA SER A 93 7.83 10.26 5.67
C SER A 93 6.71 9.26 5.38
N PHE A 94 7.04 7.98 5.16
CA PHE A 94 6.05 6.93 4.93
C PHE A 94 5.10 6.73 6.11
N LEU A 95 5.60 6.72 7.35
CA LEU A 95 4.77 6.54 8.53
C LEU A 95 3.72 7.66 8.65
N THR A 96 4.15 8.89 8.40
CA THR A 96 3.26 10.07 8.37
C THR A 96 2.23 9.95 7.24
N PHE A 97 2.67 9.56 6.05
CA PHE A 97 1.78 9.31 4.91
C PHE A 97 0.76 8.20 5.21
N ALA A 98 1.20 7.09 5.80
CA ALA A 98 0.35 5.95 6.09
C ALA A 98 -0.77 6.31 7.07
N ASP A 99 -0.49 7.10 8.10
CA ASP A 99 -1.50 7.59 9.04
C ASP A 99 -2.54 8.46 8.33
N TYR A 100 -2.10 9.45 7.55
CA TYR A 100 -3.00 10.28 6.75
C TYR A 100 -3.84 9.46 5.75
N PHE A 101 -3.20 8.51 5.05
CA PHE A 101 -3.86 7.66 4.06
C PHE A 101 -4.92 6.76 4.70
N PHE A 102 -4.65 6.15 5.85
CA PHE A 102 -5.60 5.25 6.50
C PHE A 102 -6.77 5.96 7.17
N ASP A 103 -6.54 7.14 7.74
CA ASP A 103 -7.53 7.82 8.57
C ASP A 103 -8.39 8.78 7.76
N GLY A 104 -7.80 9.46 6.76
CA GLY A 104 -8.53 10.36 5.87
C GLY A 104 -8.96 9.68 4.59
N VAL A 105 -7.98 9.32 3.75
CA VAL A 105 -8.24 8.93 2.35
C VAL A 105 -9.14 7.70 2.21
N ILE A 106 -8.80 6.62 2.92
CA ILE A 106 -9.57 5.37 2.83
C ILE A 106 -11.00 5.58 3.36
N ALA A 107 -11.14 6.29 4.49
CA ALA A 107 -12.44 6.57 5.08
C ALA A 107 -13.30 7.43 4.13
N ASP A 108 -12.72 8.47 3.55
CA ASP A 108 -13.42 9.42 2.70
C ASP A 108 -13.98 8.79 1.42
N TRP A 109 -13.22 7.94 0.70
CA TRP A 109 -13.80 7.33 -0.50
C TRP A 109 -14.90 6.33 -0.14
N MET A 110 -14.75 5.56 0.96
CA MET A 110 -15.77 4.60 1.37
C MET A 110 -17.12 5.29 1.65
N VAL A 111 -17.09 6.54 2.11
CA VAL A 111 -18.29 7.32 2.42
C VAL A 111 -18.81 8.11 1.21
N GLN A 112 -17.92 8.65 0.36
CA GLN A 112 -18.28 9.64 -0.66
C GLN A 112 -18.17 9.16 -2.11
N SER A 113 -17.85 7.89 -2.37
CA SER A 113 -17.64 7.34 -3.73
C SER A 113 -16.62 8.12 -4.57
N LYS A 114 -15.61 8.72 -3.94
CA LYS A 114 -14.52 9.48 -4.59
C LYS A 114 -13.45 8.56 -5.19
N ILE A 115 -13.84 7.73 -6.17
CA ILE A 115 -12.97 6.68 -6.74
C ILE A 115 -11.71 7.27 -7.40
N GLY A 116 -11.80 8.44 -8.03
CA GLY A 116 -10.64 9.11 -8.64
C GLY A 116 -9.57 9.51 -7.63
N ASP A 117 -9.99 10.09 -6.49
CA ASP A 117 -9.06 10.46 -5.41
C ASP A 117 -8.43 9.21 -4.79
N ALA A 118 -9.23 8.18 -4.52
CA ALA A 118 -8.74 6.89 -4.05
C ALA A 118 -7.66 6.30 -4.96
N LEU A 119 -7.88 6.36 -6.29
CA LEU A 119 -6.94 5.83 -7.28
C LEU A 119 -5.59 6.56 -7.23
N ASN A 120 -5.62 7.89 -7.15
CA ASN A 120 -4.41 8.70 -7.05
C ASN A 120 -3.63 8.38 -5.77
N GLN A 121 -4.34 8.18 -4.66
CA GLN A 121 -3.71 7.91 -3.37
C GLN A 121 -3.15 6.48 -3.29
N VAL A 122 -3.80 5.48 -3.91
CA VAL A 122 -3.25 4.13 -4.07
C VAL A 122 -1.96 4.16 -4.88
N ARG A 123 -1.92 4.92 -5.98
CA ARG A 123 -0.70 5.08 -6.79
C ARG A 123 0.44 5.72 -5.99
N GLU A 124 0.14 6.74 -5.20
CA GLU A 124 1.13 7.36 -4.32
C GLU A 124 1.61 6.37 -3.26
N ALA A 125 0.72 5.60 -2.63
CA ALA A 125 1.10 4.55 -1.69
C ALA A 125 2.02 3.50 -2.34
N ARG A 126 1.74 3.08 -3.59
CA ARG A 126 2.62 2.15 -4.33
C ARG A 126 4.00 2.75 -4.54
N ARG A 127 4.08 4.03 -4.90
CA ARG A 127 5.36 4.75 -5.07
C ARG A 127 6.16 4.77 -3.78
N GLN A 128 5.52 5.13 -2.66
CA GLN A 128 6.14 5.16 -1.33
C GLN A 128 6.65 3.77 -0.91
N VAL A 129 5.83 2.73 -1.05
CA VAL A 129 6.24 1.34 -0.78
C VAL A 129 7.42 0.92 -1.65
N GLY A 130 7.42 1.29 -2.93
CA GLY A 130 8.53 1.03 -3.84
C GLY A 130 9.84 1.68 -3.39
N CYS A 131 9.80 2.95 -2.95
CA CYS A 131 10.95 3.64 -2.38
C CYS A 131 11.50 2.91 -1.15
N ILE A 132 10.64 2.56 -0.19
CA ILE A 132 11.03 1.85 1.03
C ILE A 132 11.65 0.49 0.71
N ARG A 133 11.00 -0.28 -0.16
CA ARG A 133 11.48 -1.60 -0.58
C ARG A 133 12.89 -1.50 -1.16
N LYS A 134 13.14 -0.54 -2.05
CA LYS A 134 14.47 -0.32 -2.63
C LYS A 134 15.51 -0.06 -1.53
N ARG A 135 15.19 0.78 -0.54
CA ARG A 135 16.11 1.06 0.57
C ARG A 135 16.37 -0.15 1.46
N LEU A 136 15.34 -0.95 1.76
CA LEU A 136 15.51 -2.18 2.53
C LEU A 136 16.40 -3.18 1.77
N GLN A 137 16.30 -3.24 0.44
CA GLN A 137 17.19 -4.07 -0.38
C GLN A 137 18.65 -3.59 -0.31
N GLU A 138 18.87 -2.28 -0.42
CA GLU A 138 20.21 -1.66 -0.27
C GLU A 138 20.83 -2.02 1.09
N MET A 139 20.07 -1.89 2.19
CA MET A 139 20.54 -2.28 3.52
C MET A 139 20.91 -3.77 3.61
N ARG A 140 20.08 -4.63 3.04
CA ARG A 140 20.30 -6.08 3.08
C ARG A 140 21.61 -6.45 2.39
N GLN A 141 21.87 -5.85 1.23
CA GLN A 141 23.12 -6.03 0.49
C GLN A 141 24.34 -5.53 1.27
N THR A 142 24.23 -4.37 1.93
CA THR A 142 25.33 -3.87 2.80
C THR A 142 25.62 -4.83 3.95
N LEU A 143 24.59 -5.37 4.61
CA LEU A 143 24.77 -6.33 5.70
C LEU A 143 25.36 -7.67 5.24
N GLU A 144 25.02 -8.12 4.04
CA GLU A 144 25.59 -9.33 3.43
C GLU A 144 27.08 -9.11 3.10
N ALA A 145 27.44 -7.98 2.48
CA ALA A 145 28.82 -7.64 2.17
C ALA A 145 29.70 -7.49 3.43
N GLU A 146 29.18 -6.89 4.50
CA GLU A 146 29.90 -6.79 5.79
C GLU A 146 30.15 -8.15 6.46
N ARG A 147 29.34 -9.16 6.14
CA ARG A 147 29.51 -10.54 6.65
C ARG A 147 30.48 -11.35 5.82
N GLU A 148 30.49 -11.17 4.50
CA GLU A 148 31.40 -11.88 3.59
C GLU A 148 32.83 -11.31 3.62
N GLY A 149 33.00 -10.04 4.00
CA GLY A 149 34.30 -9.40 4.19
C GLY A 149 34.97 -9.66 5.56
N ARG A 150 34.39 -10.53 6.40
CA ARG A 150 34.95 -10.97 7.70
C ARG A 150 35.39 -12.43 7.63
#